data_AF-A0A8C3XJP3-F1
#
_entry.id   AF-A0A8C3XJP3-F1
#
_cell.length_a   1.000
_cell.length_b   1.000
_cell.length_c   1.000
_cell.angle_alpha   90.00
_cell.angle_beta   90.00
_cell.angle_gamma   90.00
#
_symmetry.space_group_name_H-M   'P 1'
#
loop_
_entity.id
_entity.type
_entity.pdbx_description
1 polymer ?
#
loop_
_entity_poly.entity_id
_entity_poly.type
_entity_poly.pdbx_seq_one_letter_code
_entity_poly.pdbx_strand_id
1 'polypeptide(L)'
;MNKTGPQLLELSPGEGFCIQEKYVAADTLYSQIKEDVKKRALALDEAISQSTQFHDKIDPTLESLERIVERLRQPPSISAEVEKIKEQISENKNVSVDLEKLQPVYETLKQRGEEMIARSEGADKDISAKAVQDKIKQMVFIWEDIQALTEEREAKLLDVMELAEKFWCDHMALVVTIKDTQDFIRELEGPGVDPSVVKQQQEAAEAIREEVDGLQEELDMVVNLGSELIAACGEPDKPIVNKSIDEV
;
A
#
# COMPACT_ATOMS: atom_id res chain seq x y z
N MET A 1 19.69 -55.25 30.79
CA MET A 1 20.05 -55.90 32.07
C MET A 1 18.99 -56.98 32.33
N ASN A 2 18.88 -57.98 31.42
CA ASN A 2 17.62 -58.72 31.17
C ASN A 2 17.65 -60.20 31.61
N LYS A 3 18.20 -60.52 32.78
CA LYS A 3 18.40 -61.93 33.16
C LYS A 3 17.57 -62.39 34.36
N THR A 4 17.12 -61.50 35.24
CA THR A 4 16.54 -61.89 36.53
C THR A 4 15.15 -62.53 36.42
N GLY A 5 14.27 -62.04 35.55
CA GLY A 5 12.90 -62.58 35.39
C GLY A 5 12.85 -63.99 34.80
N PRO A 6 13.51 -64.26 33.65
CA PRO A 6 13.59 -65.60 33.08
C PRO A 6 14.28 -66.62 34.01
N GLN A 7 15.29 -66.20 34.75
CA GLN A 7 16.02 -67.06 35.71
C GLN A 7 15.17 -67.44 36.93
N LEU A 8 14.23 -66.59 37.35
CA LEU A 8 13.32 -66.89 38.46
C LEU A 8 12.19 -67.85 38.05
N LEU A 9 11.74 -67.80 36.80
CA LEU A 9 10.81 -68.76 36.21
C LEU A 9 11.36 -70.19 36.22
N GLU A 10 12.67 -70.36 36.03
CA GLU A 10 13.35 -71.66 36.10
C GLU A 10 13.45 -72.22 37.53
N LEU A 11 13.43 -71.36 38.56
CA LEU A 11 13.63 -71.73 39.96
C LEU A 11 12.33 -71.92 40.75
N SER A 12 11.28 -71.14 40.45
CA SER A 12 9.96 -71.23 41.08
C SER A 12 8.87 -70.82 40.06
N PRO A 13 8.19 -71.78 39.41
CA PRO A 13 7.30 -71.48 38.28
C PRO A 13 6.12 -70.56 38.63
N GLY A 14 5.56 -70.68 39.84
CA GLY A 14 4.42 -69.87 40.28
C GLY A 14 4.79 -68.42 40.60
N GLU A 15 5.76 -68.22 41.48
CA GLU A 15 6.21 -66.89 41.90
C GLU A 15 6.99 -66.18 40.78
N GLY A 16 7.78 -66.94 39.99
CA GLY A 16 8.52 -66.46 38.83
C GLY A 16 7.61 -65.91 37.73
N PHE A 17 6.43 -66.51 37.51
CA PHE A 17 5.45 -66.01 36.54
C PHE A 17 4.89 -64.64 36.94
N CYS A 18 4.43 -64.50 38.19
CA CYS A 18 3.91 -63.22 38.69
C CYS A 18 4.99 -62.11 38.70
N ILE A 19 6.26 -62.46 38.97
CA ILE A 19 7.38 -61.51 38.90
C ILE A 19 7.69 -61.13 37.45
N GLN A 20 7.69 -62.10 36.52
CA GLN A 20 7.89 -61.85 35.10
C GLN A 20 6.79 -60.94 34.52
N GLU A 21 5.52 -61.16 34.86
CA GLU A 21 4.40 -60.31 34.43
C GLU A 21 4.56 -58.87 34.94
N LYS A 22 4.84 -58.69 36.24
CA LYS A 22 5.10 -57.36 36.82
C LYS A 22 6.30 -56.67 36.17
N TYR A 23 7.34 -57.44 35.86
CA TYR A 23 8.53 -56.93 35.18
C TYR A 23 8.22 -56.46 33.75
N VAL A 24 7.51 -57.27 32.96
CA VAL A 24 7.10 -56.91 31.60
C VAL A 24 6.19 -55.68 31.61
N ALA A 25 5.25 -55.60 32.56
CA ALA A 25 4.42 -54.42 32.76
C ALA A 25 5.25 -53.18 33.10
N ALA A 26 6.23 -53.30 34.00
CA ALA A 26 7.13 -52.21 34.36
C ALA A 26 8.01 -51.75 33.18
N ASP A 27 8.55 -52.69 32.39
CA ASP A 27 9.36 -52.39 31.20
C ASP A 27 8.54 -51.69 30.10
N THR A 28 7.28 -52.12 29.92
CA THR A 28 6.32 -51.48 29.01
C THR A 28 6.02 -50.04 29.45
N LEU A 29 5.70 -49.84 30.73
CA LEU A 29 5.46 -48.52 31.30
C LEU A 29 6.68 -47.61 31.18
N TYR A 30 7.88 -48.14 31.48
CA TYR A 30 9.12 -47.39 31.35
C TYR A 30 9.38 -46.95 29.90
N SER A 31 9.13 -47.83 28.93
CA SER A 31 9.26 -47.52 27.51
C SER A 31 8.27 -46.44 27.07
N GLN A 32 7.01 -46.53 27.53
CA GLN A 32 5.99 -45.51 27.26
C GLN A 32 6.37 -44.15 27.83
N ILE A 33 6.79 -44.09 29.11
CA ILE A 33 7.23 -42.85 29.76
C ILE A 33 8.40 -42.22 28.99
N LYS A 34 9.37 -43.03 28.54
CA LYS A 34 10.51 -42.55 27.76
C LYS A 34 10.06 -41.93 26.43
N GLU A 35 9.09 -42.53 25.75
CA GLU A 35 8.53 -41.98 24.52
C GLU A 35 7.74 -40.68 24.78
N ASP A 36 6.90 -40.67 25.82
CA ASP A 36 6.09 -39.51 26.19
C ASP A 36 6.97 -38.31 26.58
N VAL A 37 8.04 -38.55 27.34
CA VAL A 37 9.03 -37.52 27.69
C VAL A 37 9.71 -36.98 26.44
N LYS A 38 10.07 -37.83 25.48
CA LYS A 38 10.69 -37.40 24.21
C LYS A 38 9.72 -36.54 23.39
N LYS A 39 8.46 -36.96 23.26
CA LYS A 39 7.43 -36.18 22.55
C LYS A 39 7.19 -34.84 23.23
N ARG A 40 7.12 -34.82 24.56
CA ARG A 40 6.93 -33.59 25.34
C ARG A 40 8.10 -32.64 25.20
N ALA A 41 9.34 -33.14 25.19
CA ALA A 41 10.52 -32.30 24.98
C ALA A 41 10.48 -31.61 23.60
N LEU A 42 10.20 -32.35 22.54
CA LEU A 42 10.08 -31.80 21.19
C LEU A 42 8.98 -30.72 21.09
N ALA A 43 7.82 -30.97 21.68
CA ALA A 43 6.72 -30.02 21.68
C ALA A 43 7.05 -28.74 22.45
N LEU A 44 7.80 -28.84 23.56
CA LEU A 44 8.26 -27.68 24.33
C LEU A 44 9.31 -26.87 23.56
N ASP A 45 10.27 -27.54 22.92
CA ASP A 45 11.29 -26.88 22.11
C ASP A 45 10.67 -26.11 20.93
N GLU A 46 9.67 -26.71 20.27
CA GLU A 46 8.90 -26.06 19.20
C GLU A 46 8.10 -24.86 19.73
N ALA A 47 7.40 -25.02 20.86
CA ALA A 47 6.61 -23.95 21.46
C ALA A 47 7.48 -22.75 21.90
N ILE A 48 8.65 -23.01 22.48
CA ILE A 48 9.63 -21.97 22.84
C ILE A 48 10.12 -21.26 21.58
N SER A 49 10.52 -22.01 20.55
CA SER A 49 11.00 -21.45 19.29
C SER A 49 9.96 -20.53 18.64
N GLN A 50 8.70 -20.97 18.56
CA GLN A 50 7.62 -20.17 17.98
C GLN A 50 7.30 -18.93 18.82
N SER A 51 7.22 -19.08 20.14
CA SER A 51 6.94 -17.97 21.06
C SER A 51 8.02 -16.90 21.00
N THR A 52 9.30 -17.28 21.08
CA THR A 52 10.43 -16.36 20.98
C THR A 52 10.40 -15.61 19.65
N GLN A 53 10.26 -16.31 18.53
CA GLN A 53 10.28 -15.65 17.24
C GLN A 53 9.06 -14.74 16.98
N PHE A 54 7.92 -14.99 17.60
CA PHE A 54 6.77 -14.07 17.54
C PHE A 54 7.05 -12.81 18.36
N HIS A 55 7.42 -12.97 19.64
CA HIS A 55 7.63 -11.85 20.54
C HIS A 55 8.82 -10.96 20.14
N ASP A 56 9.88 -11.53 19.56
CA ASP A 56 11.03 -10.77 19.07
C ASP A 56 10.71 -9.86 17.88
N LYS A 57 9.68 -10.22 17.09
CA LYS A 57 9.41 -9.56 15.81
C LYS A 57 8.14 -8.71 15.78
N ILE A 58 7.14 -9.03 16.61
CA ILE A 58 5.83 -8.37 16.51
C ILE A 58 5.90 -6.86 16.75
N ASP A 59 6.63 -6.41 17.77
CA ASP A 59 6.73 -4.97 18.10
C ASP A 59 7.51 -4.18 17.05
N PRO A 60 8.71 -4.62 16.60
CA PRO A 60 9.41 -3.96 15.49
C PRO A 60 8.61 -3.91 14.18
N THR A 61 7.82 -4.95 13.90
CA THR A 61 6.93 -4.96 12.73
C THR A 61 5.79 -3.96 12.89
N LEU A 62 5.13 -3.91 14.06
CA LEU A 62 4.10 -2.91 14.34
C LEU A 62 4.65 -1.49 14.22
N GLU A 63 5.81 -1.18 14.80
CA GLU A 63 6.44 0.15 14.68
C GLU A 63 6.73 0.53 13.23
N SER A 64 7.13 -0.44 12.41
CA SER A 64 7.40 -0.21 10.98
C SER A 64 6.10 0.08 10.21
N LEU A 65 5.03 -0.67 10.49
CA LEU A 65 3.72 -0.45 9.88
C LEU A 65 3.11 0.89 10.35
N GLU A 66 3.22 1.22 11.64
CA GLU A 66 2.75 2.50 12.21
C GLU A 66 3.44 3.70 11.56
N ARG A 67 4.74 3.62 11.30
CA ARG A 67 5.47 4.67 10.58
C ARG A 67 4.95 4.87 9.16
N ILE A 68 4.62 3.78 8.47
CA ILE A 68 4.09 3.84 7.10
C ILE A 68 2.70 4.44 7.10
N VAL A 69 1.79 3.96 7.96
CA VAL A 69 0.39 4.41 7.99
C VAL A 69 0.28 5.87 8.40
N GLU A 70 1.12 6.35 9.31
CA GLU A 70 1.08 7.76 9.75
C GLU A 70 1.47 8.71 8.60
N ARG A 71 2.45 8.33 7.77
CA ARG A 71 2.81 9.08 6.57
C ARG A 71 1.68 9.11 5.54
N LEU A 72 0.91 8.03 5.43
CA LEU A 72 -0.24 7.93 4.52
C LEU A 72 -1.49 8.68 5.03
N ARG A 73 -1.66 8.81 6.35
CA ARG A 73 -2.77 9.58 6.96
C ARG A 73 -2.59 11.09 6.82
N GLN A 74 -1.34 11.55 6.68
CA GLN A 74 -1.00 12.95 6.48
C GLN A 74 -0.06 13.09 5.26
N PRO A 75 -0.52 12.71 4.05
CA PRO A 75 0.32 12.79 2.87
C PRO A 75 0.51 14.26 2.46
N PRO A 76 1.60 14.61 1.75
CA PRO A 76 1.75 15.95 1.20
C PRO A 76 0.59 16.29 0.25
N SER A 77 0.26 17.57 0.13
CA SER A 77 -0.74 18.02 -0.84
C SER A 77 -0.33 17.65 -2.27
N ILE A 78 -1.29 17.33 -3.13
CA ILE A 78 -1.02 17.00 -4.53
C ILE A 78 -0.60 18.28 -5.26
N SER A 79 0.45 18.18 -6.10
CA SER A 79 0.92 19.31 -6.89
C SER A 79 0.01 19.57 -8.10
N ALA A 80 0.03 20.78 -8.65
CA ALA A 80 -0.53 21.07 -9.98
C ALA A 80 0.49 20.85 -11.12
N GLU A 81 1.77 20.66 -10.80
CA GLU A 81 2.83 20.44 -11.78
C GLU A 81 2.96 18.96 -12.14
N VAL A 82 2.86 18.63 -13.43
CA VAL A 82 2.87 17.24 -13.94
C VAL A 82 4.07 16.44 -13.45
N GLU A 83 5.28 17.00 -13.50
CA GLU A 83 6.49 16.28 -13.10
C GLU A 83 6.52 15.98 -11.58
N LYS A 84 6.03 16.91 -10.75
CA LYS A 84 5.90 16.68 -9.30
C LYS A 84 4.83 15.64 -8.98
N ILE A 85 3.72 15.61 -9.72
CA ILE A 85 2.70 14.56 -9.54
C ILE A 85 3.29 13.19 -9.88
N LYS A 86 4.10 13.07 -10.96
CA LYS A 86 4.80 11.83 -11.29
C LYS A 86 5.75 11.36 -10.18
N GLU A 87 6.48 12.28 -9.56
CA GLU A 87 7.31 12.00 -8.38
C GLU A 87 6.45 11.48 -7.22
N GLN A 88 5.34 12.16 -6.91
CA GLN A 88 4.40 11.74 -5.86
C GLN A 88 3.79 10.35 -6.12
N ILE A 89 3.47 10.01 -7.38
CA ILE A 89 3.02 8.66 -7.77
C ILE A 89 4.13 7.64 -7.53
N SER A 90 5.38 7.96 -7.89
CA SER A 90 6.51 7.07 -7.65
C SER A 90 6.75 6.86 -6.16
N GLU A 91 6.63 7.89 -5.34
CA GLU A 91 6.73 7.80 -3.88
C GLU A 91 5.61 6.94 -3.28
N ASN A 92 4.37 7.08 -3.76
CA ASN A 92 3.25 6.25 -3.34
C ASN A 92 3.50 4.77 -3.67
N LYS A 93 4.04 4.47 -4.87
CA LYS A 93 4.41 3.10 -5.28
C LYS A 93 5.51 2.49 -4.42
N ASN A 94 6.42 3.31 -3.89
CA ASN A 94 7.44 2.81 -2.95
C ASN A 94 6.83 2.27 -1.65
N VAL A 95 5.64 2.72 -1.25
CA VAL A 95 4.91 2.15 -0.11
C VAL A 95 4.51 0.71 -0.37
N SER A 96 3.99 0.41 -1.57
CA SER A 96 3.66 -0.95 -1.98
C SER A 96 4.89 -1.86 -1.97
N VAL A 97 6.02 -1.37 -2.47
CA VAL A 97 7.31 -2.09 -2.43
C VAL A 97 7.76 -2.37 -0.98
N ASP A 98 7.56 -1.42 -0.07
CA ASP A 98 7.89 -1.63 1.34
C ASP A 98 6.96 -2.64 2.02
N LEU A 99 5.66 -2.65 1.68
CA LEU A 99 4.72 -3.69 2.12
C LEU A 99 5.12 -5.07 1.59
N GLU A 100 5.47 -5.20 0.31
CA GLU A 100 5.92 -6.48 -0.28
C GLU A 100 7.13 -7.06 0.48
N LYS A 101 8.08 -6.22 0.90
CA LYS A 101 9.22 -6.65 1.72
C LYS A 101 8.79 -7.15 3.11
N LEU A 102 7.74 -6.55 3.69
CA LEU A 102 7.22 -6.91 5.01
C LEU A 102 6.28 -8.13 4.98
N GLN A 103 5.72 -8.47 3.81
CA GLN A 103 4.71 -9.51 3.66
C GLN A 103 5.13 -10.88 4.25
N PRO A 104 6.35 -11.41 4.02
CA PRO A 104 6.74 -12.70 4.58
C PRO A 104 6.77 -12.69 6.12
N VAL A 105 7.16 -11.56 6.73
CA VAL A 105 7.21 -11.40 8.18
C VAL A 105 5.80 -11.28 8.74
N TYR A 106 4.93 -10.50 8.09
CA TYR A 106 3.52 -10.36 8.43
C TYR A 106 2.80 -11.72 8.44
N GLU A 107 2.92 -12.49 7.36
CA GLU A 107 2.31 -13.83 7.25
C GLU A 107 2.82 -14.79 8.32
N THR A 108 4.15 -14.81 8.53
CA THR A 108 4.79 -15.63 9.56
C THR A 108 4.31 -15.29 10.97
N LEU A 109 4.20 -13.98 11.29
CA LEU A 109 3.73 -13.50 12.59
C LEU A 109 2.27 -13.88 12.82
N LYS A 110 1.41 -13.71 11.80
CA LYS A 110 0.01 -14.09 11.86
C LYS A 110 -0.14 -15.58 12.13
N GLN A 111 0.52 -16.43 11.34
CA GLN A 111 0.48 -17.89 11.52
C GLN A 111 0.94 -18.30 12.92
N ARG A 112 2.09 -17.79 13.38
CA ARG A 112 2.64 -18.18 14.69
C ARG A 112 1.76 -17.72 15.85
N GLY A 113 1.22 -16.52 15.76
CA GLY A 113 0.30 -16.01 16.76
C GLY A 113 -0.97 -16.85 16.86
N GLU A 114 -1.53 -17.28 15.72
CA GLU A 114 -2.67 -18.21 15.68
C GLU A 114 -2.33 -19.58 16.28
N GLU A 115 -1.16 -20.14 15.94
CA GLU A 115 -0.67 -21.41 16.50
C GLU A 115 -0.46 -21.32 18.03
N MET A 116 0.08 -20.20 18.52
CA MET A 116 0.24 -19.95 19.96
C MET A 116 -1.10 -19.90 20.69
N ILE A 117 -2.10 -19.20 20.11
CA ILE A 117 -3.45 -19.15 20.68
C ILE A 117 -4.09 -20.54 20.66
N ALA A 118 -3.92 -21.31 19.59
CA ALA A 118 -4.49 -22.66 19.47
C ALA A 118 -3.93 -23.66 20.50
N ARG A 119 -2.68 -23.48 20.96
CA ARG A 119 -2.07 -24.28 22.03
C ARG A 119 -2.49 -23.88 23.44
N SER A 120 -3.03 -22.68 23.61
CA SER A 120 -3.49 -22.15 24.90
C SER A 120 -4.90 -22.62 25.26
N GLU A 121 -5.43 -22.17 26.40
CA GLU A 121 -6.86 -22.35 26.74
C GLU A 121 -7.81 -21.45 25.91
N GLY A 122 -7.25 -20.72 24.94
CA GLY A 122 -7.93 -19.76 24.07
C GLY A 122 -7.85 -18.34 24.62
N ALA A 123 -8.00 -17.36 23.73
CA ALA A 123 -7.92 -15.93 24.07
C ALA A 123 -9.03 -15.44 25.04
N ASP A 124 -10.08 -16.24 25.25
CA ASP A 124 -11.16 -15.92 26.20
C ASP A 124 -10.79 -16.26 27.65
N LYS A 125 -9.83 -17.17 27.86
CA LYS A 125 -9.47 -17.72 29.18
C LYS A 125 -8.03 -17.45 29.57
N ASP A 126 -7.13 -17.35 28.59
CA ASP A 126 -5.71 -17.07 28.80
C ASP A 126 -5.38 -15.62 28.41
N ILE A 127 -4.98 -14.82 29.41
CA ILE A 127 -4.59 -13.41 29.25
C ILE A 127 -3.42 -13.25 28.28
N SER A 128 -2.49 -14.21 28.26
CA SER A 128 -1.33 -14.18 27.36
C SER A 128 -1.75 -14.44 25.91
N ALA A 129 -2.65 -15.40 25.70
CA ALA A 129 -3.25 -15.66 24.39
C ALA A 129 -4.08 -14.46 23.90
N LYS A 130 -4.77 -13.77 24.83
CA LYS A 130 -5.50 -12.53 24.52
C LYS A 130 -4.56 -11.42 24.05
N ALA A 131 -3.44 -11.21 24.74
CA ALA A 131 -2.44 -10.22 24.34
C ALA A 131 -1.85 -10.51 22.95
N VAL A 132 -1.56 -11.78 22.64
CA VAL A 132 -1.13 -12.21 21.30
C VAL A 132 -2.20 -11.91 20.25
N GLN A 133 -3.46 -12.24 20.53
CA GLN A 133 -4.59 -11.96 19.64
C GLN A 133 -4.73 -10.46 19.35
N ASP A 134 -4.62 -9.62 20.37
CA ASP A 134 -4.80 -8.18 20.22
C ASP A 134 -3.68 -7.55 19.37
N LYS A 135 -2.42 -8.01 19.53
CA LYS A 135 -1.32 -7.58 18.66
C LYS A 135 -1.50 -8.02 17.21
N ILE A 136 -1.97 -9.24 16.95
CA ILE A 136 -2.28 -9.70 15.59
C ILE A 136 -3.39 -8.83 14.98
N LYS A 137 -4.46 -8.57 15.73
CA LYS A 137 -5.57 -7.73 15.27
C LYS A 137 -5.10 -6.32 14.93
N GLN A 138 -4.27 -5.72 15.77
CA GLN A 138 -3.66 -4.42 15.51
C GLN A 138 -2.80 -4.45 14.23
N MET A 139 -1.94 -5.45 14.07
CA MET A 139 -1.10 -5.61 12.89
C MET A 139 -1.92 -5.76 11.60
N VAL A 140 -2.94 -6.60 11.61
CA VAL A 140 -3.87 -6.81 10.48
C VAL A 140 -4.60 -5.52 10.15
N PHE A 141 -5.13 -4.83 11.15
CA PHE A 141 -5.84 -3.57 10.95
C PHE A 141 -4.96 -2.50 10.31
N ILE A 142 -3.73 -2.31 10.81
CA ILE A 142 -2.80 -1.32 10.23
C ILE A 142 -2.39 -1.74 8.82
N TRP A 143 -2.16 -3.02 8.58
CA TRP A 143 -1.84 -3.54 7.25
C TRP A 143 -2.93 -3.21 6.22
N GLU A 144 -4.19 -3.48 6.56
CA GLU A 144 -5.35 -3.17 5.72
C GLU A 144 -5.54 -1.66 5.53
N ASP A 145 -5.31 -0.85 6.57
CA ASP A 145 -5.36 0.62 6.50
C ASP A 145 -4.31 1.18 5.54
N ILE A 146 -3.07 0.66 5.57
CA ILE A 146 -2.01 1.04 4.62
C ILE A 146 -2.44 0.72 3.18
N GLN A 147 -2.99 -0.47 2.93
CA GLN A 147 -3.44 -0.86 1.58
C GLN A 147 -4.52 0.09 1.07
N ALA A 148 -5.57 0.32 1.87
CA ALA A 148 -6.68 1.20 1.51
C ALA A 148 -6.21 2.65 1.26
N LEU A 149 -5.39 3.21 2.15
CA LEU A 149 -4.88 4.57 2.00
C LEU A 149 -3.93 4.72 0.80
N THR A 150 -3.11 3.70 0.50
CA THR A 150 -2.22 3.70 -0.66
C THR A 150 -3.01 3.69 -1.96
N GLU A 151 -4.06 2.86 -2.06
CA GLU A 151 -4.96 2.80 -3.21
C GLU A 151 -5.75 4.10 -3.40
N GLU A 152 -6.33 4.63 -2.31
CA GLU A 152 -7.06 5.91 -2.34
C GLU A 152 -6.15 7.06 -2.79
N ARG A 153 -4.91 7.08 -2.29
CA ARG A 153 -3.93 8.10 -2.67
C ARG A 153 -3.50 7.97 -4.12
N GLU A 154 -3.31 6.76 -4.62
CA GLU A 154 -2.96 6.52 -6.03
C GLU A 154 -4.07 7.01 -6.97
N ALA A 155 -5.32 6.67 -6.67
CA ALA A 155 -6.46 7.13 -7.46
C ALA A 155 -6.51 8.66 -7.55
N LYS A 156 -6.42 9.36 -6.42
CA LYS A 156 -6.41 10.83 -6.39
C LYS A 156 -5.23 11.43 -7.17
N LEU A 157 -4.04 10.84 -7.07
CA LEU A 157 -2.87 11.31 -7.81
C LEU A 157 -3.06 11.16 -9.32
N LEU A 158 -3.65 10.06 -9.78
CA LEU A 158 -3.92 9.82 -11.19
C LEU A 158 -5.00 10.79 -11.74
N ASP A 159 -6.09 10.99 -11.00
CA ASP A 159 -7.15 11.93 -11.38
C ASP A 159 -6.60 13.35 -11.55
N VAL A 160 -5.77 13.81 -10.59
CA VAL A 160 -5.14 15.14 -10.67
C VAL A 160 -4.07 15.21 -11.75
N MET A 161 -3.37 14.11 -12.04
CA MET A 161 -2.40 14.06 -13.14
C MET A 161 -3.07 14.27 -14.49
N GLU A 162 -4.19 13.57 -14.75
CA GLU A 162 -4.96 13.73 -15.99
C GLU A 162 -5.44 15.17 -16.15
N LEU A 163 -5.99 15.75 -15.08
CA LEU A 163 -6.47 17.13 -15.06
C LEU A 163 -5.34 18.13 -15.31
N ALA A 164 -4.19 17.96 -14.64
CA ALA A 164 -3.03 18.81 -14.81
C ALA A 164 -2.46 18.72 -16.25
N GLU A 165 -2.28 17.51 -16.78
CA GLU A 165 -1.80 17.31 -18.15
C GLU A 165 -2.72 17.98 -19.17
N LYS A 166 -4.04 17.83 -19.01
CA LYS A 166 -5.02 18.46 -19.88
C LYS A 166 -4.98 19.98 -19.77
N PHE A 167 -5.02 20.52 -18.55
CA PHE A 167 -4.95 21.96 -18.31
C PHE A 167 -3.71 22.59 -18.96
N TRP A 168 -2.51 22.06 -18.69
CA TRP A 168 -1.28 22.62 -19.20
C TRP A 168 -1.14 22.47 -20.72
N CYS A 169 -1.63 21.36 -21.29
CA CYS A 169 -1.66 21.16 -22.73
C CYS A 169 -2.56 22.19 -23.42
N ASP A 170 -3.81 22.31 -22.96
CA ASP A 170 -4.83 23.18 -23.57
C ASP A 170 -4.46 24.66 -23.37
N HIS A 171 -3.98 25.04 -22.18
CA HIS A 171 -3.46 26.39 -21.91
C HIS A 171 -2.31 26.75 -22.86
N MET A 172 -1.33 25.86 -23.03
CA MET A 172 -0.20 26.13 -23.93
C MET A 172 -0.62 26.24 -25.39
N ALA A 173 -1.57 25.42 -25.84
CA ALA A 173 -2.13 25.52 -27.18
C ALA A 173 -2.83 26.87 -27.39
N LEU A 174 -3.69 27.27 -26.45
CA LEU A 174 -4.42 28.53 -26.49
C LEU A 174 -3.50 29.75 -26.53
N VAL A 175 -2.45 29.78 -25.69
CA VAL A 175 -1.44 30.86 -25.69
C VAL A 175 -0.73 30.96 -27.04
N VAL A 176 -0.40 29.83 -27.67
CA VAL A 176 0.21 29.81 -29.00
C VAL A 176 -0.75 30.36 -30.05
N THR A 177 -1.99 29.87 -30.08
CA THR A 177 -3.01 30.34 -31.04
C THR A 177 -3.26 31.84 -30.88
N ILE A 178 -3.46 32.34 -29.65
CA ILE A 178 -3.64 33.78 -29.39
C ILE A 178 -2.46 34.58 -29.93
N LYS A 179 -1.23 34.12 -29.69
CA LYS A 179 -0.03 34.82 -30.16
C LYS A 179 0.06 34.83 -31.69
N ASP A 180 -0.19 33.69 -32.33
CA ASP A 180 -0.17 33.58 -33.80
C ASP A 180 -1.26 34.45 -34.43
N THR A 181 -2.47 34.48 -33.86
CA THR A 181 -3.55 35.38 -34.29
C THR A 181 -3.16 36.85 -34.10
N GLN A 182 -2.55 37.21 -32.96
CA GLN A 182 -2.08 38.58 -32.71
C GLN A 182 -0.99 39.03 -33.70
N ASP A 183 -0.02 38.17 -33.98
CA ASP A 183 1.06 38.47 -34.91
C ASP A 183 0.52 38.58 -36.35
N PHE A 184 -0.40 37.71 -36.75
CA PHE A 184 -1.09 37.82 -38.05
C PHE A 184 -1.86 39.14 -38.18
N ILE A 185 -2.60 39.57 -37.15
CA ILE A 185 -3.29 40.86 -37.14
C ILE A 185 -2.31 42.04 -37.30
N ARG A 186 -1.13 41.98 -36.65
CA ARG A 186 -0.10 43.03 -36.75
C ARG A 186 0.52 43.12 -38.14
N GLU A 187 0.58 42.00 -38.87
CA GLU A 187 1.12 41.92 -40.22
C GLU A 187 0.11 42.39 -41.29
N LEU A 188 -1.17 42.57 -40.95
CA LEU A 188 -2.16 43.08 -41.89
C LEU A 188 -1.79 44.47 -42.40
N GLU A 189 -1.66 44.57 -43.73
CA GLU A 189 -1.45 45.84 -44.41
C GLU A 189 -2.70 46.74 -44.35
N GLY A 190 -2.49 48.05 -44.52
CA GLY A 190 -3.60 48.99 -44.67
C GLY A 190 -4.46 48.70 -45.91
N PRO A 191 -5.66 49.30 -46.00
CA PRO A 191 -6.58 49.05 -47.11
C PRO A 191 -5.92 49.32 -48.47
N GLY A 192 -5.97 48.34 -49.36
CA GLY A 192 -5.49 48.48 -50.74
C GLY A 192 -6.33 49.47 -51.56
N VAL A 193 -5.78 49.96 -52.67
CA VAL A 193 -6.50 50.83 -53.62
C VAL A 193 -7.25 50.05 -54.70
N ASP A 194 -6.80 48.82 -54.99
CA ASP A 194 -7.43 47.94 -55.97
C ASP A 194 -8.57 47.14 -55.35
N PRO A 195 -9.78 47.14 -55.94
CA PRO A 195 -10.93 46.41 -55.39
C PRO A 195 -10.69 44.92 -55.14
N SER A 196 -9.86 44.27 -55.95
CA SER A 196 -9.50 42.85 -55.77
C SER A 196 -8.64 42.62 -54.52
N VAL A 197 -7.72 43.54 -54.22
CA VAL A 197 -6.86 43.47 -53.02
C VAL A 197 -7.71 43.70 -51.78
N VAL A 198 -8.59 44.71 -51.81
CA VAL A 198 -9.53 44.97 -50.71
C VAL A 198 -10.42 43.75 -50.44
N LYS A 199 -10.89 43.07 -51.49
CA LYS A 199 -11.68 41.85 -51.33
C LYS A 199 -10.89 40.72 -50.65
N GLN A 200 -9.63 40.52 -51.04
CA GLN A 200 -8.75 39.53 -50.38
C GLN A 200 -8.48 39.89 -48.91
N GLN A 201 -8.25 41.17 -48.61
CA GLN A 201 -8.09 41.66 -47.24
C GLN A 201 -9.36 41.44 -46.41
N GLN A 202 -10.55 41.61 -47.00
CA GLN A 202 -11.82 41.33 -46.33
C GLN A 202 -11.99 39.84 -46.02
N GLU A 203 -11.69 38.96 -46.98
CA GLU A 203 -11.76 37.50 -46.77
C GLU A 203 -10.79 37.05 -45.65
N ALA A 204 -9.57 37.62 -45.62
CA ALA A 204 -8.61 37.37 -44.54
C ALA A 204 -9.11 37.88 -43.17
N ALA A 205 -9.68 39.09 -43.12
CA ALA A 205 -10.23 39.65 -41.88
C ALA A 205 -11.46 38.87 -41.37
N GLU A 206 -12.29 38.35 -42.27
CA GLU A 206 -13.42 37.48 -41.91
C GLU A 206 -12.92 36.14 -41.32
N ALA A 207 -11.88 35.53 -41.89
CA ALA A 207 -11.26 34.32 -41.33
C ALA A 207 -10.67 34.55 -39.94
N ILE A 208 -9.99 35.69 -39.71
CA ILE A 208 -9.50 36.04 -38.36
C ILE A 208 -10.65 36.20 -37.39
N ARG A 209 -11.75 36.84 -37.81
CA ARG A 209 -12.91 37.01 -36.93
C ARG A 209 -13.47 35.67 -36.51
N GLU A 210 -13.59 34.71 -37.43
CA GLU A 210 -14.03 33.35 -37.12
C GLU A 210 -13.07 32.64 -36.14
N GLU A 211 -11.76 32.78 -36.31
CA GLU A 211 -10.76 32.25 -35.37
C GLU A 211 -10.93 32.86 -33.97
N VAL A 212 -11.04 34.19 -33.89
CA VAL A 212 -11.23 34.92 -32.62
C VAL A 212 -12.51 34.53 -31.91
N ASP A 213 -13.60 34.31 -32.66
CA ASP A 213 -14.86 33.84 -32.09
C ASP A 213 -14.70 32.43 -31.48
N GLY A 214 -13.90 31.55 -32.11
CA GLY A 214 -13.57 30.22 -31.59
C GLY A 214 -12.71 30.22 -30.32
N LEU A 215 -11.80 31.19 -30.18
CA LEU A 215 -10.92 31.32 -29.01
C LEU A 215 -11.71 31.50 -27.69
N GLN A 216 -12.92 32.05 -27.74
CA GLN A 216 -13.74 32.21 -26.53
C GLN A 216 -14.14 30.85 -25.94
N GLU A 217 -14.49 29.88 -26.79
CA GLU A 217 -14.86 28.53 -26.32
C GLU A 217 -13.64 27.81 -25.71
N GLU A 218 -12.47 27.96 -26.34
CA GLU A 218 -11.21 27.42 -25.82
C GLU A 218 -10.80 28.04 -24.48
N LEU A 219 -10.94 29.36 -24.35
CA LEU A 219 -10.70 30.08 -23.09
C LEU A 219 -11.60 29.59 -21.96
N ASP A 220 -12.90 29.46 -22.23
CA ASP A 220 -13.86 28.97 -21.23
C ASP A 220 -13.49 27.54 -20.78
N MET A 221 -13.04 26.67 -21.69
CA MET A 221 -12.56 25.33 -21.35
C MET A 221 -11.31 25.38 -20.46
N VAL A 222 -10.30 26.20 -20.80
CA VAL A 222 -9.07 26.34 -20.00
C VAL A 222 -9.35 26.90 -18.61
N VAL A 223 -10.23 27.90 -18.48
CA VAL A 223 -10.68 28.46 -17.20
C VAL A 223 -11.37 27.41 -16.34
N ASN A 224 -12.22 26.58 -16.94
CA ASN A 224 -12.91 25.50 -16.22
C ASN A 224 -11.91 24.44 -15.70
N LEU A 225 -10.99 23.96 -16.56
CA LEU A 225 -9.94 23.02 -16.17
C LEU A 225 -9.05 23.59 -15.06
N GLY A 226 -8.68 24.86 -15.17
CA GLY A 226 -7.87 25.54 -14.17
C GLY A 226 -8.59 25.65 -12.83
N SER A 227 -9.89 25.93 -12.84
CA SER A 227 -10.74 25.96 -11.63
C SER A 227 -10.84 24.59 -10.96
N GLU A 228 -11.02 23.52 -11.75
CA GLU A 228 -11.00 22.15 -11.25
C GLU A 228 -9.63 21.79 -10.66
N LEU A 229 -8.54 22.17 -11.33
CA LEU A 229 -7.17 21.89 -10.88
C LEU A 229 -6.86 22.62 -9.57
N ILE A 230 -7.29 23.88 -9.42
CA ILE A 230 -7.18 24.66 -8.18
C ILE A 230 -7.95 24.00 -7.04
N ALA A 231 -9.10 23.39 -7.30
CA ALA A 231 -9.88 22.69 -6.28
C ALA A 231 -9.19 21.40 -5.82
N ALA A 232 -8.42 20.75 -6.70
CA ALA A 232 -7.79 19.46 -6.44
C ALA A 232 -6.33 19.54 -5.94
N CYS A 233 -5.61 20.63 -6.22
CA CYS A 233 -4.21 20.81 -5.84
C CYS A 233 -4.04 21.49 -4.46
N GLY A 234 -2.81 21.43 -3.94
CA GLY A 234 -2.43 22.10 -2.69
C GLY A 234 -2.36 23.62 -2.79
N GLU A 235 -2.58 24.30 -1.65
CA GLU A 235 -2.47 25.77 -1.53
C GLU A 235 -1.21 26.41 -2.16
N PRO A 236 0.00 25.82 -2.08
CA PRO A 236 1.18 26.41 -2.69
C PRO A 236 1.09 26.58 -4.22
N ASP A 237 0.32 25.73 -4.89
CA ASP A 237 0.26 25.65 -6.35
C ASP A 237 -0.93 26.44 -6.93
N LYS A 238 -1.95 26.73 -6.11
CA LYS A 238 -3.12 27.51 -6.54
C LYS A 238 -2.76 28.86 -7.17
N PRO A 239 -1.82 29.66 -6.63
CA PRO A 239 -1.44 30.93 -7.26
C PRO A 239 -0.79 30.75 -8.63
N ILE A 240 -0.11 29.63 -8.86
CA ILE A 240 0.55 29.33 -10.14
C ILE A 240 -0.52 29.09 -11.21
N VAL A 241 -1.51 28.24 -10.90
CA VAL A 241 -2.62 27.95 -11.82
C VAL A 241 -3.45 29.21 -12.09
N ASN A 242 -3.80 29.99 -11.07
CA ASN A 242 -4.54 31.25 -11.24
C ASN A 242 -3.78 32.23 -12.15
N LYS A 243 -2.48 32.38 -11.92
CA LYS A 243 -1.65 33.27 -12.75
C LYS A 243 -1.66 32.84 -14.21
N SER A 244 -1.58 31.53 -14.48
CA SER A 244 -1.66 31.01 -15.85
C SER A 244 -3.01 31.29 -16.49
N ILE A 245 -4.11 31.16 -15.76
CA ILE A 245 -5.45 31.55 -16.25
C ILE A 245 -5.51 33.05 -16.55
N ASP A 246 -4.95 33.90 -15.67
CA ASP A 246 -4.97 35.36 -15.82
C ASP A 246 -4.07 35.89 -16.96
N GLU A 247 -3.12 35.08 -17.43
CA GLU A 247 -2.16 35.44 -18.50
C GLU A 247 -2.67 35.12 -19.92
N VAL A 248 -3.84 34.48 -20.04
CA VAL A 248 -4.54 34.20 -21.30
C VAL A 248 -5.58 35.28 -21.59
#